data_AF-A0A1B8YD59-F1
#
_entry.id   AF-A0A1B8YD59-F1
#
_cell.length_a   1.000
_cell.length_b   1.000
_cell.length_c   1.000
_cell.angle_alpha   90.00
_cell.angle_beta   90.00
_cell.angle_gamma   90.00
#
_symmetry.space_group_name_H-M   'P 1'
#
loop_
_entity.id
_entity.type
_entity.pdbx_description
1 polymer ?
#
loop_
_entity_poly.entity_id
_entity_poly.type
_entity_poly.pdbx_seq_one_letter_code
_entity_poly.pdbx_strand_id
1 'polypeptide(L)'
;MKYLKSFAALVLSIPMMAFSASPIICENESPGNTITSIWPSIYLSDPNTLCFDVKGWPEFSGTNCVKNGKKAKWTGLVIVWEDEESQGRDSTHFRVVNPVVTDEQIQYRIEWSRGDEWRTMQNVAINRLTGDAVSYFVNEHGGESYKCRVAKKAI
;
A
#
# COMPACT_ATOMS: atom_id res chain seq x y z
N MET A 1 -59.76 0.36 -34.37
CA MET A 1 -58.79 1.45 -34.09
C MET A 1 -58.18 1.16 -32.73
N LYS A 2 -56.90 0.74 -32.70
CA LYS A 2 -55.72 1.57 -32.33
C LYS A 2 -55.84 2.01 -30.84
N TYR A 3 -54.87 1.80 -29.95
CA TYR A 3 -53.42 2.01 -30.07
C TYR A 3 -52.64 1.11 -29.09
N LEU A 4 -51.60 0.46 -29.60
CA LEU A 4 -50.50 -0.14 -28.84
C LEU A 4 -49.88 0.91 -27.91
N LYS A 5 -49.69 0.60 -26.62
CA LYS A 5 -48.81 1.39 -25.74
C LYS A 5 -47.55 0.57 -25.46
N SER A 6 -46.47 0.97 -26.12
CA SER A 6 -45.11 0.47 -25.89
C SER A 6 -44.69 0.68 -24.43
N PHE A 7 -44.18 -0.38 -23.80
CA PHE A 7 -43.43 -0.28 -22.55
C PHE A 7 -41.96 0.02 -22.91
N ALA A 8 -41.50 1.24 -22.66
CA ALA A 8 -40.08 1.56 -22.70
C ALA A 8 -39.46 1.13 -21.37
N ALA A 9 -38.76 -0.01 -21.37
CA ALA A 9 -37.94 -0.43 -20.23
C ALA A 9 -36.65 0.41 -20.21
N LEU A 10 -36.59 1.39 -19.32
CA LEU A 10 -35.40 2.20 -19.08
C LEU A 10 -34.42 1.36 -18.24
N VAL A 11 -33.47 0.69 -18.90
CA VAL A 11 -32.37 0.00 -18.22
C VAL A 11 -31.41 1.07 -17.69
N LEU A 12 -31.56 1.43 -16.42
CA LEU A 12 -30.56 2.22 -15.69
C LEU A 12 -29.32 1.36 -15.51
N SER A 13 -28.37 1.46 -16.44
CA SER A 13 -27.01 0.97 -16.24
C SER A 13 -26.36 1.83 -15.16
N ILE A 14 -26.45 1.36 -13.91
CA ILE A 14 -25.68 1.92 -12.80
C ILE A 14 -24.21 1.59 -13.12
N PRO A 15 -23.31 2.58 -13.27
CA PRO A 15 -21.90 2.27 -13.35
C PRO A 15 -21.51 1.75 -11.97
N MET A 16 -21.34 0.43 -11.86
CA MET A 16 -20.81 -0.23 -10.67
C MET A 16 -19.32 0.12 -10.62
N MET A 17 -19.00 1.34 -10.18
CA MET A 17 -17.64 1.73 -9.81
C MET A 17 -17.35 1.09 -8.46
N ALA A 18 -17.16 -0.23 -8.47
CA ALA A 18 -16.58 -0.94 -7.35
C ALA A 18 -15.10 -0.54 -7.30
N PHE A 19 -14.76 0.47 -6.50
CA PHE A 19 -13.39 0.74 -6.10
C PHE A 19 -12.93 -0.44 -5.24
N SER A 20 -12.40 -1.44 -5.94
CA SER A 20 -12.07 -2.75 -5.43
C SER A 20 -10.63 -2.74 -4.96
N ALA A 21 -10.35 -2.06 -3.86
CA ALA A 21 -9.07 -2.24 -3.18
C ALA A 21 -9.08 -3.61 -2.47
N SER A 22 -8.03 -4.39 -2.67
CA SER A 22 -7.77 -5.64 -1.95
C SER A 22 -6.66 -5.41 -0.94
N PRO A 23 -6.97 -5.24 0.36
CA PRO A 23 -5.96 -5.04 1.39
C PRO A 23 -4.98 -6.20 1.44
N ILE A 24 -3.71 -5.92 1.70
CA ILE A 24 -2.72 -6.94 2.03
C ILE A 24 -2.54 -6.90 3.55
N ILE A 25 -2.95 -7.96 4.23
CA ILE A 25 -2.87 -8.09 5.69
C ILE A 25 -1.65 -8.95 5.99
N CYS A 26 -0.73 -8.46 6.79
CA CYS A 26 0.50 -9.16 7.18
C CYS A 26 0.56 -9.30 8.70
N GLU A 27 0.75 -10.54 9.16
CA GLU A 27 0.84 -10.91 10.57
C GLU A 27 2.28 -11.33 10.88
N ASN A 28 2.87 -10.79 11.95
CA ASN A 28 4.24 -11.11 12.36
C ASN A 28 4.30 -12.57 12.84
N GLU A 29 5.32 -13.33 12.43
CA GLU A 29 5.47 -14.74 12.81
C GLU A 29 6.06 -14.94 14.22
N SER A 30 6.62 -13.90 14.84
CA SER A 30 7.20 -13.96 16.17
C SER A 30 6.11 -13.86 17.26
N PRO A 31 5.94 -14.88 18.13
CA PRO A 31 4.96 -14.85 19.21
C PRO A 31 5.27 -13.70 20.18
N GLY A 32 4.35 -12.74 20.30
CA GLY A 32 4.46 -11.62 21.24
C GLY A 32 4.70 -10.25 20.61
N ASN A 33 5.05 -10.17 19.32
CA ASN A 33 5.18 -8.91 18.59
C ASN A 33 3.93 -8.70 17.72
N THR A 34 2.91 -8.01 18.25
CA THR A 34 1.64 -7.73 17.53
C THR A 34 1.70 -6.46 16.70
N ILE A 35 2.82 -5.76 16.70
CA ILE A 35 3.02 -4.54 15.91
C ILE A 35 3.32 -4.96 14.47
N THR A 36 2.46 -4.55 13.54
CA THR A 36 2.67 -4.77 12.10
C THR A 36 3.79 -3.85 11.63
N SER A 37 4.96 -4.37 11.28
CA SER A 37 6.08 -3.52 10.89
C SER A 37 6.06 -3.08 9.43
N ILE A 38 5.27 -3.72 8.54
CA ILE A 38 5.08 -3.18 7.18
C ILE A 38 4.25 -1.89 7.28
N TRP A 39 4.90 -0.77 7.00
CA TRP A 39 4.28 0.55 7.09
C TRP A 39 4.70 1.42 5.89
N PRO A 40 3.75 2.16 5.29
CA PRO A 40 2.33 2.20 5.60
C PRO A 40 1.59 0.94 5.14
N SER A 41 0.35 0.76 5.59
CA SER A 41 -0.51 -0.33 5.12
C SER A 41 -0.63 -0.33 3.60
N ILE A 42 -0.68 -1.52 3.02
CA ILE A 42 -0.65 -1.72 1.56
C ILE A 42 -1.89 -2.45 1.06
N TYR A 43 -2.28 -2.17 -0.18
CA TYR A 43 -3.38 -2.83 -0.87
C TYR A 43 -3.13 -2.90 -2.37
N LEU A 44 -3.76 -3.87 -3.04
CA LEU A 44 -3.80 -3.94 -4.49
C LEU A 44 -5.04 -3.19 -5.00
N SER A 45 -4.84 -2.20 -5.86
CA SER A 45 -5.96 -1.55 -6.58
C SER A 45 -6.35 -2.34 -7.83
N ASP A 46 -5.39 -3.05 -8.42
CA ASP A 46 -5.54 -4.06 -9.46
C ASP A 46 -4.39 -5.09 -9.31
N PRO A 47 -4.39 -6.22 -10.03
CA PRO A 47 -3.40 -7.29 -9.83
C PRO A 47 -1.93 -6.86 -9.92
N ASN A 48 -1.62 -5.78 -10.64
CA ASN A 48 -0.26 -5.30 -10.91
C ASN A 48 -0.02 -3.85 -10.42
N THR A 49 -0.91 -3.33 -9.56
CA THR A 49 -0.78 -1.99 -8.98
C THR A 49 -0.89 -2.05 -7.46
N LEU A 50 0.25 -1.87 -6.80
CA LEU A 50 0.38 -1.75 -5.35
C LEU A 50 0.09 -0.31 -4.93
N CYS A 51 -0.74 -0.12 -3.93
CA CYS A 51 -1.02 1.17 -3.35
C CYS A 51 -0.74 1.18 -1.86
N PHE A 52 -0.40 2.37 -1.36
CA PHE A 52 -0.10 2.66 0.03
C PHE A 52 -1.27 3.45 0.62
N ASP A 53 -1.72 3.08 1.81
CA ASP A 53 -2.84 3.73 2.50
C ASP A 53 -2.38 5.00 3.22
N VAL A 54 -2.12 6.03 2.42
CA VAL A 54 -1.55 7.32 2.86
C VAL A 54 -2.41 8.52 2.48
N LYS A 55 -3.51 8.31 1.74
CA LYS A 55 -4.38 9.39 1.26
C LYS A 55 -5.05 10.16 2.40
N GLY A 56 -5.24 9.51 3.56
CA GLY A 56 -5.78 10.13 4.76
C GLY A 56 -4.76 10.90 5.59
N TRP A 57 -3.48 10.91 5.21
CA TRP A 57 -2.46 11.64 5.95
C TRP A 57 -2.65 13.16 5.78
N PRO A 58 -2.46 13.96 6.84
CA PRO A 58 -2.44 15.41 6.69
C PRO A 58 -1.32 15.79 5.72
N GLU A 59 -1.54 16.85 4.93
CA GLU A 59 -0.61 17.28 3.86
C GLU A 59 -0.36 16.25 2.75
N PHE A 60 -1.23 15.24 2.61
CA PHE A 60 -1.12 14.30 1.51
C PHE A 60 -1.12 15.02 0.15
N SER A 61 -0.06 14.78 -0.61
CA SER A 61 0.08 15.28 -1.99
C SER A 61 0.94 14.31 -2.79
N GLY A 62 0.57 14.03 -4.04
CA GLY A 62 1.30 13.13 -4.94
C GLY A 62 0.54 11.84 -5.27
N THR A 63 1.28 10.78 -5.59
CA THR A 63 0.74 9.49 -6.01
C THR A 63 1.08 8.40 -5.00
N ASN A 64 0.06 7.68 -4.55
CA ASN A 64 0.19 6.61 -3.56
C ASN A 64 0.13 5.19 -4.17
N CYS A 65 0.09 5.08 -5.49
CA CYS A 65 0.00 3.80 -6.20
C CYS A 65 1.16 3.67 -7.17
N VAL A 66 1.69 2.46 -7.26
CA VAL A 66 2.87 2.14 -8.06
C VAL A 66 2.67 0.84 -8.84
N LYS A 67 3.18 0.84 -10.06
CA LYS A 67 3.23 -0.32 -10.94
C LYS A 67 4.67 -0.84 -11.02
N ASN A 68 4.83 -2.07 -11.50
CA ASN A 68 6.13 -2.67 -11.74
C ASN A 68 7.09 -1.73 -12.50
N GLY A 69 8.29 -1.51 -11.94
CA GLY A 69 9.33 -0.66 -12.52
C GLY A 69 8.99 0.84 -12.58
N LYS A 70 7.90 1.30 -11.98
CA LYS A 70 7.51 2.72 -11.92
C LYS A 70 7.87 3.32 -10.55
N LYS A 71 7.77 4.64 -10.43
CA LYS A 71 7.99 5.35 -9.16
C LYS A 71 6.66 5.90 -8.66
N ALA A 72 6.46 5.85 -7.35
CA ALA A 72 5.43 6.59 -6.64
C ALA A 72 6.11 7.54 -5.66
N LYS A 73 5.50 8.71 -5.45
CA LYS A 73 6.01 9.72 -4.52
C LYS A 73 4.83 10.43 -3.88
N TRP A 74 4.89 10.62 -2.59
CA TRP A 74 3.90 11.41 -1.87
C TRP A 74 4.56 12.24 -0.78
N THR A 75 3.81 13.20 -0.25
CA THR A 75 4.14 13.94 0.96
C THR A 75 3.11 13.60 2.03
N GLY A 76 3.47 13.71 3.30
CA GLY A 76 2.51 13.69 4.39
C GLY A 76 3.15 14.11 5.71
N LEU A 77 2.32 14.68 6.59
CA LEU A 77 2.69 15.11 7.94
C LEU A 77 2.58 13.92 8.89
N VAL A 78 3.72 13.30 9.21
CA VAL A 78 3.79 12.06 10.00
C VAL A 78 4.94 12.11 11.00
N ILE A 79 4.83 11.28 12.04
CA ILE A 79 5.94 11.00 12.94
C ILE A 79 6.75 9.87 12.32
N VAL A 80 8.02 10.12 12.03
CA VAL A 80 8.97 9.08 11.65
C VAL A 80 9.70 8.64 12.91
N TRP A 81 9.84 7.34 13.10
CA TRP A 81 10.61 6.76 14.19
C TRP A 81 11.87 6.13 13.59
N GLU A 82 13.03 6.41 14.18
CA GLU A 82 14.30 5.74 13.90
C GLU A 82 14.84 5.24 15.25
N ASP A 83 15.15 3.95 15.38
CA ASP A 83 15.70 3.37 16.62
C ASP A 83 14.90 3.66 17.89
N GLU A 84 13.56 3.53 17.80
CA GLU A 84 12.63 3.88 18.89
C GLU A 84 12.63 5.37 19.26
N GLU A 85 13.40 6.21 18.57
CA GLU A 85 13.43 7.65 18.75
C GLU A 85 12.52 8.36 17.74
N SER A 86 11.61 9.18 18.27
CA SER A 86 10.74 10.03 17.45
C SER A 86 11.55 11.14 16.81
N GLN A 87 11.56 11.19 15.48
CA GLN A 87 12.13 12.28 14.72
C GLN A 87 11.18 13.50 14.64
N GLY A 88 10.08 13.52 15.41
CA GLY A 88 9.09 14.59 15.38
C GLY A 88 8.04 14.44 14.27
N ARG A 89 6.95 15.22 14.38
CA ARG A 89 5.85 15.25 13.40
C ARG A 89 6.10 16.40 12.42
N ASP A 90 6.62 16.09 11.24
CA ASP A 90 6.89 17.08 10.20
C ASP A 90 6.44 16.61 8.81
N SER A 91 6.29 17.58 7.91
CA SER A 91 6.02 17.32 6.50
C SER A 91 7.17 16.49 5.92
N THR A 92 6.84 15.29 5.45
CA THR A 92 7.83 14.31 5.04
C THR A 92 7.53 13.85 3.61
N HIS A 93 8.55 13.89 2.75
CA HIS A 93 8.48 13.34 1.41
C HIS A 93 8.82 11.85 1.44
N PHE A 94 8.04 11.06 0.70
CA PHE A 94 8.22 9.63 0.54
C PHE A 94 8.36 9.29 -0.93
N ARG A 95 9.13 8.24 -1.22
CA ARG A 95 9.19 7.65 -2.55
C ARG A 95 9.33 6.14 -2.49
N VAL A 96 8.77 5.49 -3.49
CA VAL A 96 8.95 4.06 -3.74
C VAL A 96 10.02 3.87 -4.79
N VAL A 97 10.99 3.03 -4.47
CA VAL A 97 12.15 2.74 -5.31
C VAL A 97 12.13 1.28 -5.75
N ASN A 98 12.40 1.07 -7.04
CA ASN A 98 12.53 -0.23 -7.71
C ASN A 98 11.41 -1.23 -7.35
N PRO A 99 10.12 -0.87 -7.47
CA PRO A 99 9.06 -1.79 -7.11
C PRO A 99 8.95 -2.90 -8.15
N VAL A 100 8.84 -4.13 -7.65
CA VAL A 100 8.37 -5.30 -8.40
C VAL A 100 6.97 -5.62 -7.92
N VAL A 101 6.00 -5.60 -8.83
CA VAL A 101 4.60 -5.94 -8.54
C VAL A 101 4.12 -6.88 -9.63
N THR A 102 4.09 -8.17 -9.30
CA THR A 102 3.74 -9.28 -10.20
C THR A 102 2.80 -10.23 -9.45
N ASP A 103 2.21 -11.21 -10.15
CA ASP A 103 1.38 -12.22 -9.49
C ASP A 103 2.15 -13.12 -8.51
N GLU A 104 3.47 -13.23 -8.67
CA GLU A 104 4.35 -14.08 -7.85
C GLU A 104 4.94 -13.34 -6.66
N GLN A 105 5.27 -12.05 -6.83
CA GLN A 105 5.96 -11.28 -5.80
C GLN A 105 5.60 -9.79 -5.80
N ILE A 106 5.65 -9.21 -4.59
CA ILE A 106 5.73 -7.78 -4.35
C ILE A 106 7.07 -7.50 -3.68
N GLN A 107 7.85 -6.59 -4.23
CA GLN A 107 9.08 -6.11 -3.61
C GLN A 107 9.16 -4.61 -3.79
N TYR A 108 9.56 -3.87 -2.76
CA TYR A 108 9.78 -2.43 -2.86
C TYR A 108 10.69 -1.93 -1.74
N ARG A 109 11.26 -0.75 -1.98
CA ARG A 109 11.91 0.06 -0.95
C ARG A 109 11.20 1.39 -0.81
N ILE A 110 10.86 1.77 0.42
CA ILE A 110 10.41 3.12 0.74
C ILE A 110 11.60 3.92 1.21
N GLU A 111 11.75 5.11 0.65
CA GLU A 111 12.70 6.12 1.11
C GLU A 111 11.94 7.37 1.54
N TRP A 112 12.48 8.08 2.52
CA TRP A 112 11.89 9.30 3.06
C TRP A 112 12.90 10.45 3.11
N SER A 113 12.41 11.69 3.15
CA SER A 113 13.22 12.90 3.24
C SER A 113 12.44 14.08 3.84
N ARG A 114 13.14 14.91 4.62
CA ARG A 114 12.67 16.23 5.10
C ARG A 114 13.59 17.37 4.64
N GLY A 115 14.39 17.13 3.60
CA GLY A 115 15.38 18.06 3.09
C GLY A 115 15.97 17.54 1.78
N ASP A 116 17.29 17.64 1.62
CA ASP A 116 17.97 17.25 0.38
C ASP A 116 18.38 15.77 0.35
N GLU A 117 18.45 15.11 1.51
CA GLU A 117 18.91 13.73 1.64
C GLU A 117 17.76 12.73 1.72
N TRP A 118 17.87 11.64 0.97
CA TRP A 118 16.93 10.53 1.01
C TRP A 118 17.50 9.40 1.87
N ARG A 119 16.72 8.96 2.85
CA ARG A 119 17.06 7.83 3.73
C ARG A 119 16.16 6.66 3.42
N THR A 120 16.71 5.45 3.48
CA THR A 120 15.88 4.25 3.38
C THR A 120 15.05 4.14 4.65
N MET A 121 13.75 4.01 4.47
CA MET A 121 12.83 3.74 5.56
C MET A 121 12.72 2.23 5.77
N GLN A 122 12.30 1.52 4.72
CA GLN A 122 11.88 0.14 4.82
C GLN A 122 12.13 -0.58 3.49
N ASN A 123 12.57 -1.84 3.58
CA ASN A 123 12.56 -2.78 2.47
C ASN A 123 11.51 -3.86 2.75
N VAL A 124 10.69 -4.16 1.75
CA VAL A 124 9.67 -5.20 1.84
C VAL A 124 9.80 -6.15 0.66
N ALA A 125 9.74 -7.44 0.96
CA ALA A 125 9.56 -8.51 -0.02
C ALA A 125 8.42 -9.42 0.45
N ILE A 126 7.48 -9.72 -0.45
CA ILE A 126 6.32 -10.58 -0.22
C ILE A 126 6.25 -11.57 -1.38
N ASN A 127 6.36 -12.86 -1.06
CA ASN A 127 6.00 -13.93 -1.96
C ASN A 127 4.47 -14.07 -1.96
N ARG A 128 3.82 -13.72 -3.07
CA ARG A 128 2.35 -13.75 -3.19
C ARG A 128 1.79 -15.16 -3.34
N LEU A 129 2.62 -16.14 -3.70
CA LEU A 129 2.21 -17.54 -3.84
C LEU A 129 2.14 -18.23 -2.48
N THR A 130 3.11 -17.97 -1.59
CA THR A 130 3.19 -18.59 -0.27
C THR A 130 2.65 -17.71 0.86
N GLY A 131 2.59 -16.40 0.64
CA GLY A 131 2.30 -15.40 1.67
C GLY A 131 3.51 -15.05 2.53
N ASP A 132 4.69 -15.65 2.30
CA ASP A 132 5.89 -15.32 3.06
C ASP A 132 6.33 -13.88 2.79
N ALA A 133 6.64 -13.14 3.83
CA ALA A 133 7.11 -11.79 3.71
C ALA A 133 8.22 -11.47 4.70
N VAL A 134 9.10 -10.57 4.30
CA VAL A 134 10.14 -10.01 5.13
C VAL A 134 10.08 -8.49 5.03
N SER A 135 10.12 -7.84 6.17
CA SER A 135 10.23 -6.39 6.31
C SER A 135 11.38 -6.07 7.24
N TYR A 136 12.24 -5.15 6.86
CA TYR A 136 13.23 -4.60 7.79
C TYR A 136 13.34 -3.10 7.61
N PHE A 137 13.30 -2.40 8.73
CA PHE A 137 13.79 -1.04 8.82
C PHE A 137 15.33 -1.05 8.83
N VAL A 138 15.95 0.04 8.38
CA VAL A 138 17.42 0.08 8.14
C VAL A 138 18.24 -0.27 9.38
N ASN A 139 17.71 -0.03 10.57
CA ASN A 139 18.41 -0.28 11.82
C ASN A 139 17.96 -1.55 12.55
N GLU A 140 17.02 -2.32 12.00
CA GLU A 140 16.63 -3.60 12.56
C GLU A 140 17.61 -4.70 12.15
N HIS A 141 18.27 -5.32 13.13
CA HIS A 141 19.14 -6.47 12.90
C HIS A 141 18.30 -7.71 12.54
N GLY A 142 18.27 -8.06 11.25
CA GLY A 142 17.77 -9.35 10.75
C GLY A 142 16.38 -9.32 10.11
N GLY A 143 15.65 -8.22 10.24
CA GLY A 143 14.30 -8.08 9.71
C GLY A 143 13.27 -9.00 10.36
N GLU A 144 12.02 -8.60 10.24
CA GLU A 144 10.88 -9.34 10.76
C GLU A 144 10.22 -10.16 9.65
N SER A 145 9.87 -11.40 10.00
CA SER A 145 9.17 -12.32 9.11
C SER A 145 7.66 -12.24 9.34
N TYR A 146 6.93 -12.30 8.23
CA TYR A 146 5.50 -12.06 8.16
C TYR A 146 4.80 -13.13 7.34
N LYS A 147 3.55 -13.40 7.69
CA LYS A 147 2.57 -14.08 6.82
C LYS A 147 1.57 -13.08 6.31
N CYS A 148 1.64 -12.81 5.02
CA CYS A 148 0.78 -11.90 4.29
C CYS A 148 -0.29 -12.65 3.50
N ARG A 149 -1.50 -12.07 3.47
CA ARG A 149 -2.60 -12.53 2.62
C ARG A 149 -3.33 -11.36 1.98
N VAL A 150 -3.74 -11.55 0.73
CA VAL A 150 -4.64 -10.60 0.06
C VAL A 150 -6.05 -10.84 0.57
N ALA A 151 -6.59 -9.86 1.30
CA ALA A 151 -7.95 -9.90 1.78
C ALA A 151 -8.95 -9.74 0.63
N LYS A 152 -10.10 -10.41 0.77
CA LYS A 152 -11.21 -10.22 -0.15
C LYS A 152 -11.70 -8.78 -0.05
N LYS A 153 -12.09 -8.24 -1.21
CA LYS A 153 -12.65 -6.90 -1.35
C LYS A 153 -13.79 -6.71 -0.35
N ALA A 154 -13.84 -5.57 0.33
CA ALA A 154 -15.08 -5.15 0.99
C ALA A 154 -16.12 -4.94 -0.12
N ILE A 155 -17.20 -5.70 -0.07
CA ILE A 155 -18.34 -5.60 -1.01
C ILE A 155 -19.34 -4.60 -0.43
#